data_AF-A0AAD7DU03-F1
#
_entry.id   AF-A0AAD7DU03-F1
#
_cell.length_a   1.000
_cell.length_b   1.000
_cell.length_c   1.000
_cell.angle_alpha   90.00
_cell.angle_beta   90.00
_cell.angle_gamma   90.00
#
_symmetry.space_group_name_H-M   'P 1'
#
loop_
_entity.id
_entity.type
_entity.pdbx_description
1 polymer ?
#
loop_
_entity_poly.entity_id
_entity_poly.type
_entity_poly.pdbx_seq_one_letter_code
_entity_poly.pdbx_strand_id
1 'polypeptide(L)'
;MPSSNVEAADGTWLTYSWPANFRFPAALDIPADDEMVEQFETVPRSANGLSDWAYVGKNHAERDHTRGLLLLYKRPPALPFTGARRALCPVGIRVQGFIERLNLGPLGTLTSGKTPQAALQFVVLNGGRTSGHIFRQYKAAVDGVVRYIYQSLGETPPAARSEDDETLFVARRVFTKVVAGNRNSPSALHEGDDPRELCRAFETEWRVLAKAKIGEYVPHADDPTRGSKHPCDAMSIREGDFVDVCIGFDIVSRRDRAGENHLQVHLSIEHVLLLVSALEDAALDGDAGAEDVVHGPGADF
;
A
#
# COMPACT_ATOMS: atom_id res chain seq x y z
N MET A 1 -25.29 -23.92 -6.23
CA MET A 1 -24.48 -24.84 -5.39
C MET A 1 -23.81 -24.01 -4.31
N PRO A 2 -23.82 -24.41 -3.04
CA PRO A 2 -23.24 -23.57 -1.99
C PRO A 2 -21.72 -23.72 -2.04
N SER A 3 -21.03 -22.62 -2.35
CA SER A 3 -19.59 -22.46 -2.24
C SER A 3 -19.19 -22.56 -0.77
N SER A 4 -18.59 -23.68 -0.38
CA SER A 4 -17.99 -23.88 0.94
C SER A 4 -16.74 -23.01 1.05
N ASN A 5 -16.82 -21.90 1.79
CA ASN A 5 -15.66 -21.15 2.24
C ASN A 5 -14.89 -22.03 3.23
N VAL A 6 -13.68 -22.44 2.86
CA VAL A 6 -12.75 -23.11 3.77
C VAL A 6 -12.00 -22.03 4.53
N GLU A 7 -12.42 -21.78 5.76
CA GLU A 7 -11.63 -21.03 6.74
C GLU A 7 -10.49 -21.94 7.21
N ALA A 8 -9.24 -21.53 7.02
CA ALA A 8 -8.10 -22.23 7.61
C ALA A 8 -8.23 -22.19 9.14
N ALA A 9 -7.99 -23.33 9.81
CA ALA A 9 -8.24 -23.50 11.24
C ALA A 9 -7.38 -22.60 12.17
N ASP A 10 -6.39 -21.88 11.61
CA ASP A 10 -5.53 -20.93 12.32
C ASP A 10 -5.84 -19.45 12.00
N GLY A 11 -6.87 -19.21 11.18
CA GLY A 11 -7.28 -17.87 10.78
C GLY A 11 -6.29 -17.17 9.85
N THR A 12 -5.40 -17.88 9.15
CA THR A 12 -4.61 -17.26 8.06
C THR A 12 -5.49 -16.93 6.86
N TRP A 13 -5.42 -15.68 6.36
CA TRP A 13 -6.06 -15.32 5.10
C TRP A 13 -5.06 -15.56 3.98
N LEU A 14 -5.26 -16.64 3.25
CA LEU A 14 -4.79 -16.71 1.88
C LEU A 14 -5.60 -15.70 1.04
N THR A 15 -4.95 -15.18 0.00
CA THR A 15 -5.39 -14.26 -1.07
C THR A 15 -6.71 -14.58 -1.79
N TYR A 16 -7.53 -15.52 -1.31
CA TYR A 16 -8.69 -16.07 -2.01
C TYR A 16 -10.04 -15.45 -1.65
N SER A 17 -10.09 -14.38 -0.85
CA SER A 17 -11.36 -13.92 -0.28
C SER A 17 -12.11 -12.85 -1.08
N TRP A 18 -11.50 -12.17 -2.06
CA TRP A 18 -12.29 -11.25 -2.92
C TRP A 18 -13.27 -12.02 -3.83
N PRO A 19 -14.37 -11.39 -4.31
CA PRO A 19 -15.41 -12.06 -5.08
C PRO A 19 -14.82 -12.89 -6.24
N ALA A 20 -15.43 -14.04 -6.54
CA ALA A 20 -14.86 -15.07 -7.43
C ALA A 20 -14.55 -14.62 -8.88
N ASN A 21 -15.05 -13.45 -9.28
CA ASN A 21 -14.77 -12.76 -10.53
C ASN A 21 -13.44 -11.96 -10.51
N PHE A 22 -12.91 -11.58 -9.34
CA PHE A 22 -11.57 -11.03 -9.18
C PHE A 22 -10.57 -12.17 -8.95
N ARG A 23 -10.31 -12.98 -9.98
CA ARG A 23 -9.32 -14.05 -9.87
C ARG A 23 -7.92 -13.45 -9.83
N PHE A 24 -7.30 -13.51 -8.67
CA PHE A 24 -5.97 -12.96 -8.41
C PHE A 24 -4.87 -13.67 -9.19
N PRO A 25 -3.74 -12.97 -9.39
CA PRO A 25 -2.46 -13.63 -9.50
C PRO A 25 -2.19 -14.43 -8.22
N ALA A 26 -2.41 -15.75 -8.24
CA ALA A 26 -1.71 -16.66 -7.34
C ALA A 26 -0.19 -16.48 -7.51
N ALA A 27 0.26 -16.09 -8.71
CA ALA A 27 1.65 -15.87 -9.09
C ALA A 27 2.17 -14.46 -8.79
N LEU A 28 2.05 -13.99 -7.54
CA LEU A 28 2.91 -12.91 -7.04
C LEU A 28 4.19 -13.46 -6.38
N ASP A 29 4.67 -14.61 -6.87
CA ASP A 29 5.81 -15.46 -6.47
C ASP A 29 5.50 -16.67 -5.55
N ILE A 30 4.23 -17.00 -5.29
CA ILE A 30 3.89 -18.23 -4.55
C ILE A 30 3.42 -19.28 -5.57
N PRO A 31 4.23 -20.29 -5.93
CA PRO A 31 3.76 -21.39 -6.76
C PRO A 31 2.56 -22.06 -6.09
N ALA A 32 1.55 -22.43 -6.89
CA ALA A 32 0.30 -23.03 -6.43
C ALA A 32 0.42 -24.47 -5.90
N ASP A 33 1.65 -24.95 -5.70
CA ASP A 33 1.89 -26.15 -4.90
C ASP A 33 1.80 -25.74 -3.42
N ASP A 34 1.52 -26.67 -2.51
CA ASP A 34 1.47 -26.46 -1.04
C ASP A 34 2.84 -26.02 -0.43
N GLU A 35 3.59 -25.13 -1.08
CA GLU A 35 4.74 -24.46 -0.51
C GLU A 35 4.24 -23.52 0.59
N MET A 36 4.61 -23.88 1.81
CA MET A 36 4.34 -23.14 3.03
C MET A 36 4.63 -21.66 2.82
N VAL A 37 3.57 -20.83 2.76
CA VAL A 37 3.68 -19.37 2.91
C VAL A 37 4.63 -19.12 4.07
N GLU A 38 5.77 -18.50 3.78
CA GLU A 38 6.76 -18.34 4.83
C GLU A 38 6.16 -17.44 5.90
N GLN A 39 6.43 -17.73 7.18
CA GLN A 39 5.83 -16.99 8.30
C GLN A 39 6.06 -15.48 8.24
N PHE A 40 7.06 -15.01 7.47
CA PHE A 40 7.33 -13.58 7.30
C PHE A 40 6.37 -12.89 6.31
N GLU A 41 5.66 -13.63 5.45
CA GLU A 41 4.78 -13.10 4.40
C GLU A 41 3.39 -12.73 4.94
N THR A 42 3.00 -13.32 6.07
CA THR A 42 1.72 -13.04 6.72
C THR A 42 1.89 -12.08 7.88
N VAL A 43 1.10 -10.99 7.91
CA VAL A 43 1.08 -10.06 9.05
C VAL A 43 0.42 -10.73 10.25
N PRO A 44 1.13 -10.91 11.38
CA PRO A 44 0.55 -11.52 12.56
C PRO A 44 -0.54 -10.63 13.19
N ARG A 45 -1.58 -11.25 13.74
CA ARG A 45 -2.68 -10.54 14.41
C ARG A 45 -2.42 -10.26 15.89
N SER A 46 -1.58 -11.06 16.53
CA SER A 46 -1.29 -10.94 17.94
C SER A 46 -0.09 -10.02 18.17
N ALA A 47 -0.08 -9.30 19.30
CA ALA A 47 1.05 -8.45 19.67
C ALA A 47 2.36 -9.27 19.79
N ASN A 48 2.28 -10.47 20.35
CA ASN A 48 3.44 -11.38 20.44
C ASN A 48 3.93 -11.78 19.03
N GLY A 49 3.02 -12.16 18.14
CA GLY A 49 3.36 -12.50 16.75
C GLY A 49 4.01 -11.33 16.03
N LEU A 50 3.47 -10.12 16.15
CA LEU A 50 4.07 -8.90 15.60
C LEU A 50 5.47 -8.67 16.17
N SER A 51 5.64 -8.90 17.46
CA SER A 51 6.94 -8.79 18.10
C SER A 51 7.94 -9.83 17.59
N ASP A 52 7.52 -11.04 17.22
CA ASP A 52 8.41 -12.06 16.64
C ASP A 52 8.71 -11.83 15.15
N TRP A 53 7.79 -11.17 14.46
CA TRP A 53 7.83 -10.88 13.03
C TRP A 53 8.71 -9.67 12.70
N ALA A 54 8.54 -8.56 13.41
CA ALA A 54 9.20 -7.29 13.11
C ALA A 54 9.80 -6.61 14.35
N TYR A 55 10.60 -5.57 14.12
CA TYR A 55 11.08 -4.67 15.17
C TYR A 55 11.31 -3.26 14.62
N VAL A 56 11.22 -2.25 15.47
CA VAL A 56 11.56 -0.86 15.10
C VAL A 56 13.05 -0.63 15.32
N GLY A 57 13.79 -0.38 14.25
CA GLY A 57 15.24 -0.16 14.26
C GLY A 57 15.63 1.23 13.78
N LYS A 58 16.91 1.59 13.98
CA LYS A 58 17.45 2.86 13.46
C LYS A 58 17.82 2.74 11.99
N ASN A 59 17.43 3.73 11.20
CA ASN A 59 17.91 3.90 9.84
C ASN A 59 19.19 4.74 9.83
N HIS A 60 20.35 4.08 9.85
CA HIS A 60 21.64 4.77 9.82
C HIS A 60 21.95 5.45 8.47
N ALA A 61 21.20 5.13 7.42
CA ALA A 61 21.33 5.79 6.12
C ALA A 61 20.51 7.10 6.06
N GLU A 62 19.47 7.22 6.89
CA GLU A 62 18.65 8.43 6.95
C GLU A 62 19.40 9.57 7.65
N ARG A 63 19.37 10.74 7.03
CA ARG A 63 20.03 11.95 7.54
C ARG A 63 19.05 12.90 8.19
N ASP A 64 17.76 12.80 7.85
CA ASP A 64 16.71 13.44 8.62
C ASP A 64 16.58 12.73 9.98
N HIS A 65 17.14 13.35 11.01
CA HIS A 65 17.07 12.85 12.39
C HIS A 65 15.64 12.62 12.86
N THR A 66 14.65 13.28 12.25
CA THR A 66 13.24 13.05 12.58
C THR A 66 12.69 11.76 11.99
N ARG A 67 13.36 11.16 11.00
CA ARG A 67 12.96 9.94 10.27
C ARG A 67 13.98 8.80 10.43
N GLY A 68 14.80 8.86 11.47
CA GLY A 68 15.86 7.88 11.73
C GLY A 68 15.36 6.50 12.18
N LEU A 69 14.08 6.16 12.01
CA LEU A 69 13.45 4.91 12.46
C LEU A 69 12.80 4.19 11.29
N LEU A 70 12.85 2.85 11.30
CA LEU A 70 12.21 1.97 10.33
C LEU A 70 11.60 0.76 11.04
N LEU A 71 10.49 0.26 10.51
CA LEU A 71 10.01 -1.08 10.83
C LEU A 71 10.77 -2.09 9.96
N LEU A 72 11.40 -3.09 10.59
CA LEU A 72 12.29 -4.06 9.94
C LEU A 72 11.84 -5.48 10.26
N TYR A 73 11.96 -6.41 9.30
CA TYR A 73 11.77 -7.83 9.56
C TYR A 73 12.84 -8.35 10.54
N LYS A 74 12.44 -9.10 11.57
CA LYS A 74 13.39 -9.76 12.49
C LYS A 74 14.13 -10.91 11.81
N ARG A 75 13.39 -11.72 11.06
CA ARG A 75 13.90 -12.80 10.23
C ARG A 75 13.66 -12.38 8.78
N PRO A 76 14.65 -11.75 8.12
CA PRO A 76 14.49 -11.45 6.70
C PRO A 76 14.30 -12.77 5.95
N PRO A 77 13.62 -12.75 4.79
CA PRO A 77 13.54 -13.91 3.91
C PRO A 77 14.94 -14.49 3.70
N ALA A 78 15.02 -15.80 3.45
CA ALA A 78 16.25 -16.49 3.10
C ALA A 78 16.76 -16.03 1.71
N LEU A 79 17.07 -14.75 1.58
CA LEU A 79 17.72 -14.19 0.42
C LEU A 79 19.09 -14.85 0.32
N PRO A 80 19.50 -15.32 -0.87
CA PRO A 80 20.81 -15.91 -1.09
C PRO A 80 21.89 -14.83 -0.86
N PHE A 81 22.23 -14.58 0.40
CA PHE A 81 23.16 -13.54 0.79
C PHE A 81 24.57 -14.05 0.57
N THR A 82 25.15 -13.66 -0.57
CA THR A 82 26.57 -13.79 -0.87
C THR A 82 27.37 -12.83 0.03
N GLY A 83 27.61 -13.22 1.28
CA GLY A 83 28.73 -12.73 2.11
C GLY A 83 28.75 -11.26 2.58
N ALA A 84 27.76 -10.43 2.27
CA ALA A 84 27.73 -9.02 2.71
C ALA A 84 26.92 -8.83 4.01
N ARG A 85 27.24 -7.77 4.77
CA ARG A 85 26.55 -7.32 6.00
C ARG A 85 25.03 -7.54 5.92
N ARG A 86 24.44 -8.06 7.01
CA ARG A 86 22.99 -8.28 7.16
C ARG A 86 22.23 -7.02 6.73
N ALA A 87 21.64 -7.05 5.53
CA ALA A 87 20.92 -5.90 5.01
C ALA A 87 19.68 -5.66 5.87
N LEU A 88 19.36 -4.38 6.09
CA LEU A 88 18.09 -4.00 6.67
C LEU A 88 17.01 -4.32 5.65
N CYS A 89 15.95 -5.03 6.07
CA CYS A 89 14.79 -5.33 5.23
C CYS A 89 13.58 -4.59 5.82
N PRO A 90 13.25 -3.39 5.32
CA PRO A 90 12.03 -2.69 5.72
C PRO A 90 10.79 -3.55 5.50
N VAL A 91 9.83 -3.42 6.40
CA VAL A 91 8.53 -4.09 6.29
C VAL A 91 7.62 -3.28 5.36
N GLY A 92 7.06 -3.97 4.36
CA GLY A 92 5.97 -3.49 3.53
C GLY A 92 4.75 -4.38 3.68
N ILE A 93 3.56 -3.80 3.65
CA ILE A 93 2.28 -4.54 3.68
C ILE A 93 1.53 -4.26 2.38
N ARG A 94 1.06 -5.32 1.74
CA ARG A 94 0.21 -5.21 0.55
C ARG A 94 -1.25 -5.17 0.97
N VAL A 95 -1.96 -4.17 0.48
CA VAL A 95 -3.38 -3.98 0.71
C VAL A 95 -4.05 -3.81 -0.64
N GLN A 96 -5.13 -4.56 -0.83
CA GLN A 96 -5.97 -4.46 -2.02
C GLN A 96 -7.24 -3.70 -1.68
N GLY A 97 -7.78 -2.97 -2.65
CA GLY A 97 -8.99 -2.21 -2.48
C GLY A 97 -9.35 -1.41 -3.71
N PHE A 98 -10.54 -0.81 -3.67
CA PHE A 98 -11.00 0.12 -4.69
C PHE A 98 -10.50 1.52 -4.35
N ILE A 99 -10.09 2.26 -5.36
CA ILE A 99 -9.67 3.65 -5.17
C ILE A 99 -10.91 4.52 -5.00
N GLU A 100 -11.08 5.09 -3.82
CA GLU A 100 -12.09 6.11 -3.58
C GLU A 100 -11.62 7.46 -4.12
N ARG A 101 -10.38 7.83 -3.79
CA ARG A 101 -9.76 9.11 -4.15
C ARG A 101 -8.26 8.92 -4.33
N LEU A 102 -7.66 9.68 -5.23
CA LEU A 102 -6.21 9.62 -5.44
C LEU A 102 -5.59 10.95 -5.87
N ASN A 103 -4.29 11.07 -5.60
CA ASN A 103 -3.40 11.97 -6.31
C ASN A 103 -2.03 11.29 -6.40
N LEU A 104 -1.77 10.65 -7.54
CA LEU A 104 -0.51 9.96 -7.81
C LEU A 104 0.42 10.75 -8.74
N GLY A 105 0.02 11.96 -9.15
CA GLY A 105 0.81 12.82 -10.03
C GLY A 105 2.21 13.07 -9.46
N PRO A 106 3.22 13.31 -10.30
CA PRO A 106 4.63 13.40 -9.87
C PRO A 106 4.91 14.54 -8.89
N LEU A 107 4.06 15.58 -8.88
CA LEU A 107 4.14 16.71 -7.94
C LEU A 107 3.14 16.59 -6.76
N GLY A 108 2.31 15.55 -6.76
CA GLY A 108 1.26 15.33 -5.76
C GLY A 108 0.31 16.51 -5.63
N THR A 109 0.04 16.93 -4.40
CA THR A 109 -0.84 18.07 -4.07
C THR A 109 -0.19 19.45 -4.19
N LEU A 110 1.01 19.55 -4.79
CA LEU A 110 1.67 20.83 -5.02
C LEU A 110 0.82 21.71 -5.94
N THR A 111 0.56 22.94 -5.50
CA THR A 111 -0.07 23.99 -6.30
C THR A 111 0.73 25.27 -6.18
N SER A 112 0.51 26.24 -7.06
CA SER A 112 1.07 27.59 -6.90
C SER A 112 0.75 28.13 -5.50
N GLY A 113 1.76 28.63 -4.78
CA GLY A 113 1.64 29.18 -3.43
C GLY A 113 1.69 28.17 -2.28
N LYS A 114 1.71 26.85 -2.53
CA LYS A 114 1.94 25.84 -1.48
C LYS A 114 3.42 25.54 -1.30
N THR A 115 3.81 25.18 -0.07
CA THR A 115 5.18 24.77 0.22
C THR A 115 5.43 23.33 -0.23
N PRO A 116 6.61 23.01 -0.78
CA PRO A 116 6.96 21.66 -1.22
C PRO A 116 6.91 20.63 -0.08
N GLN A 117 7.14 21.06 1.16
CA GLN A 117 7.06 20.20 2.34
C GLN A 117 5.67 19.58 2.56
N ALA A 118 4.61 20.27 2.12
CA ALA A 118 3.22 19.86 2.30
C ALA A 118 2.65 19.08 1.10
N ALA A 119 3.43 18.94 0.02
CA ALA A 119 2.97 18.22 -1.16
C ALA A 119 3.02 16.71 -0.93
N LEU A 120 1.87 16.08 -1.13
CA LEU A 120 1.63 14.66 -0.88
C LEU A 120 1.14 13.99 -2.15
N GLN A 121 1.63 12.78 -2.39
CA GLN A 121 0.92 11.79 -3.19
C GLN A 121 0.07 10.96 -2.23
N PHE A 122 -1.16 10.64 -2.61
CA PHE A 122 -2.03 9.84 -1.75
C PHE A 122 -2.96 8.93 -2.55
N VAL A 123 -3.40 7.87 -1.88
CA VAL A 123 -4.51 7.01 -2.29
C VAL A 123 -5.41 6.80 -1.09
N VAL A 124 -6.71 6.78 -1.33
CA VAL A 124 -7.74 6.41 -0.37
C VAL A 124 -8.37 5.14 -0.89
N LEU A 125 -8.18 4.04 -0.16
CA LEU A 125 -8.73 2.75 -0.52
C LEU A 125 -9.99 2.47 0.30
N ASN A 126 -10.94 1.75 -0.28
CA ASN A 126 -12.05 1.13 0.44
C ASN A 126 -12.32 -0.29 -0.07
N GLY A 127 -13.22 -1.00 0.60
CA GLY A 127 -13.59 -2.37 0.25
C GLY A 127 -14.59 -2.53 -0.89
N GLY A 128 -14.98 -1.43 -1.55
CA GLY A 128 -16.06 -1.46 -2.54
C GLY A 128 -17.40 -1.90 -1.93
N ARG A 129 -18.33 -2.33 -2.79
CA ARG A 129 -19.70 -2.68 -2.37
C ARG A 129 -19.82 -4.07 -1.74
N THR A 130 -19.02 -5.02 -2.20
CA THR A 130 -19.15 -6.45 -1.86
C THR A 130 -18.08 -6.96 -0.91
N SER A 131 -16.97 -6.24 -0.76
CA SER A 131 -15.75 -6.76 -0.11
C SER A 131 -15.34 -5.99 1.15
N GLY A 132 -16.24 -5.17 1.71
CA GLY A 132 -15.96 -4.36 2.91
C GLY A 132 -15.46 -5.19 4.10
N HIS A 133 -15.93 -6.43 4.27
CA HIS A 133 -15.47 -7.30 5.36
C HIS A 133 -14.01 -7.75 5.24
N ILE A 134 -13.51 -7.99 4.02
CA ILE A 134 -12.10 -8.35 3.76
C ILE A 134 -11.22 -7.13 3.90
N PHE A 135 -11.66 -6.00 3.35
CA PHE A 135 -10.92 -4.75 3.45
C PHE A 135 -10.72 -4.32 4.91
N ARG A 136 -11.74 -4.48 5.77
CA ARG A 136 -11.62 -4.23 7.21
C ARG A 136 -10.56 -5.10 7.89
N GLN A 137 -10.26 -6.29 7.38
CA GLN A 137 -9.19 -7.13 7.91
C GLN A 137 -7.81 -6.61 7.50
N TYR A 138 -7.64 -6.16 6.25
CA TYR A 138 -6.41 -5.48 5.84
C TYR A 138 -6.17 -4.23 6.69
N LYS A 139 -7.21 -3.41 6.86
CA LYS A 139 -7.15 -2.21 7.71
C LYS A 139 -6.79 -2.57 9.15
N ALA A 140 -7.45 -3.56 9.75
CA ALA A 140 -7.15 -4.01 11.11
C ALA A 140 -5.71 -4.53 11.27
N ALA A 141 -5.16 -5.20 10.26
CA ALA A 141 -3.77 -5.64 10.24
C ALA A 141 -2.80 -4.44 10.20
N VAL A 142 -3.05 -3.47 9.33
CA VAL A 142 -2.27 -2.22 9.25
C VAL A 142 -2.33 -1.45 10.57
N ASP A 143 -3.54 -1.27 11.14
CA ASP A 143 -3.76 -0.61 12.43
C ASP A 143 -3.04 -1.35 13.57
N GLY A 144 -3.02 -2.69 13.53
CA GLY A 144 -2.28 -3.54 14.45
C GLY A 144 -0.77 -3.27 14.40
N VAL A 145 -0.21 -3.15 13.19
CA VAL A 145 1.22 -2.84 12.99
C VAL A 145 1.56 -1.41 13.44
N VAL A 146 0.71 -0.44 13.13
CA VAL A 146 0.88 0.95 13.63
C VAL A 146 0.89 0.96 15.16
N ARG A 147 -0.07 0.31 15.80
CA ARG A 147 -0.12 0.19 17.27
C ARG A 147 1.13 -0.46 17.83
N TYR A 148 1.62 -1.52 17.19
CA TYR A 148 2.86 -2.19 17.56
C TYR A 148 4.09 -1.26 17.47
N ILE A 149 4.19 -0.40 16.43
CA ILE A 149 5.28 0.59 16.31
C ILE A 149 5.26 1.55 17.50
N TYR A 150 4.10 2.11 17.83
CA TYR A 150 3.94 3.01 18.98
C TYR A 150 4.36 2.33 20.29
N GLN A 151 3.84 1.14 20.55
CA GLN A 151 4.16 0.36 21.74
C GLN A 151 5.65 0.01 21.84
N SER A 152 6.28 -0.34 20.71
CA SER A 152 7.72 -0.66 20.65
C SER A 152 8.61 0.54 20.97
N LEU A 153 8.10 1.76 20.80
CA LEU A 153 8.78 3.01 21.11
C LEU A 153 8.36 3.60 22.47
N GLY A 154 7.53 2.89 23.24
CA GLY A 154 7.05 3.33 24.55
C GLY A 154 6.01 4.46 24.48
N GLU A 155 5.39 4.65 23.32
CA GLU A 155 4.43 5.72 23.07
C GLU A 155 3.01 5.15 22.94
N THR A 156 2.00 5.98 23.20
CA THR A 156 0.59 5.61 22.94
C THR A 156 0.21 6.12 21.55
N PRO A 157 -0.43 5.31 20.68
CA PRO A 157 -0.96 5.83 19.43
C PRO A 157 -1.92 6.98 19.71
N PRO A 158 -1.95 8.03 18.87
CA PRO A 158 -2.98 9.06 19.00
C PRO A 158 -4.35 8.40 19.01
N ALA A 159 -5.27 8.95 19.82
CA ALA A 159 -6.66 8.49 19.80
C ALA A 159 -7.10 8.43 18.33
N ALA A 160 -7.61 7.28 17.91
CA ALA A 160 -8.06 7.09 16.54
C ALA A 160 -8.96 8.28 16.22
N ARG A 161 -8.55 9.09 15.23
CA ARG A 161 -9.49 10.02 14.64
C ARG A 161 -10.64 9.14 14.17
N SER A 162 -11.89 9.54 14.37
CA SER A 162 -13.05 8.81 13.85
C SER A 162 -13.12 8.90 12.32
N GLU A 163 -11.96 8.81 11.66
CA GLU A 163 -11.83 8.58 10.24
C GLU A 163 -12.51 7.25 9.95
N ASP A 164 -13.33 7.29 8.91
CA ASP A 164 -14.24 6.24 8.48
C ASP A 164 -13.57 4.87 8.55
N ASP A 165 -14.13 3.96 9.36
CA ASP A 165 -13.59 2.61 9.57
C ASP A 165 -13.55 1.79 8.26
N GLU A 166 -14.19 2.29 7.21
CA GLU A 166 -14.29 1.67 5.89
C GLU A 166 -13.21 2.15 4.90
N THR A 167 -12.34 3.08 5.27
CA THR A 167 -11.31 3.63 4.37
C THR A 167 -9.88 3.50 4.91
N LEU A 168 -8.92 3.41 4.00
CA LEU A 168 -7.48 3.44 4.31
C LEU A 168 -6.81 4.57 3.54
N PHE A 169 -6.40 5.61 4.27
CA PHE A 169 -5.63 6.73 3.72
C PHE A 169 -4.14 6.41 3.75
N VAL A 170 -3.52 6.34 2.57
CA VAL A 170 -2.07 6.12 2.41
C VAL A 170 -1.49 7.30 1.68
N ALA A 171 -0.45 7.93 2.25
CA ALA A 171 0.16 9.11 1.66
C ALA A 171 1.68 9.14 1.83
N ARG A 172 2.37 9.59 0.79
CA ARG A 172 3.82 9.82 0.81
C ARG A 172 4.13 11.27 0.49
N ARG A 173 5.22 11.77 1.07
CA ARG A 173 5.79 13.06 0.65
C ARG A 173 6.44 12.93 -0.72
N VAL A 174 6.21 13.94 -1.55
CA VAL A 174 6.82 14.02 -2.88
C VAL A 174 8.24 14.54 -2.81
N PHE A 175 8.45 15.59 -2.02
CA PHE A 175 9.71 16.30 -1.96
C PHE A 175 10.54 15.88 -0.75
N THR A 176 11.83 15.67 -0.99
CA THR A 176 12.85 15.46 0.02
C THR A 176 13.66 16.74 0.18
N LYS A 177 13.96 17.10 1.43
CA LYS A 177 14.82 18.25 1.70
C LYS A 177 16.24 17.96 1.21
N VAL A 178 16.81 18.92 0.50
CA VAL A 178 18.20 18.88 0.05
C VAL A 178 19.10 19.14 1.24
N VAL A 179 19.95 18.16 1.55
CA VAL A 179 20.96 18.16 2.60
C VAL A 179 22.32 17.81 2.00
N ALA A 180 23.39 17.95 2.77
CA ALA A 180 24.74 17.66 2.27
C ALA A 180 24.90 16.25 1.65
N GLY A 181 24.06 15.29 2.04
CA GLY A 181 24.12 13.91 1.56
C GLY A 181 23.50 13.61 0.21
N ASN A 182 22.49 14.38 -0.18
CA ASN A 182 21.73 14.20 -1.41
C ASN A 182 21.81 15.44 -2.32
N ARG A 183 22.65 16.42 -1.98
CA ARG A 183 22.83 17.67 -2.74
C ARG A 183 23.15 17.40 -4.22
N ASN A 184 23.91 16.36 -4.50
CA ASN A 184 24.32 15.99 -5.85
C ASN A 184 23.41 14.92 -6.48
N SER A 185 22.39 14.44 -5.77
CA SER A 185 21.43 13.48 -6.31
C SER A 185 20.53 14.19 -7.34
N PRO A 186 20.43 13.70 -8.58
CA PRO A 186 19.56 14.33 -9.58
C PRO A 186 18.09 14.25 -9.15
N SER A 187 17.27 15.15 -9.70
CA SER A 187 15.81 15.03 -9.55
C SER A 187 15.32 13.80 -10.30
N ALA A 188 14.35 13.10 -9.74
CA ALA A 188 13.64 12.01 -10.42
C ALA A 188 12.57 12.52 -11.40
N LEU A 189 12.31 13.84 -11.43
CA LEU A 189 11.41 14.46 -12.41
C LEU A 189 12.05 14.54 -13.79
N HIS A 190 11.24 14.28 -14.80
CA HIS A 190 11.51 14.48 -16.23
C HIS A 190 10.85 15.78 -16.68
N GLU A 191 11.21 16.29 -17.85
CA GLU A 191 10.69 17.55 -18.40
C GLU A 191 9.15 17.61 -18.47
N GLY A 192 8.50 16.46 -18.73
CA GLY A 192 7.04 16.36 -18.79
C GLY A 192 6.33 16.35 -17.43
N ASP A 193 7.04 16.12 -16.32
CA ASP A 193 6.41 16.01 -14.99
C ASP A 193 6.07 17.37 -14.36
N ASP A 194 6.79 18.43 -14.77
CA ASP A 194 6.61 19.79 -14.26
C ASP A 194 6.56 20.82 -15.41
N PRO A 195 5.51 20.76 -16.27
CA PRO A 195 5.41 21.62 -17.45
C PRO A 195 5.26 23.11 -17.10
N ARG A 196 4.96 23.45 -15.84
CA ARG A 196 4.81 24.83 -15.35
C ARG A 196 6.03 25.31 -14.57
N GLU A 197 7.09 24.51 -14.50
CA GLU A 197 8.32 24.78 -13.74
C GLU A 197 8.06 25.18 -12.28
N LEU A 198 7.02 24.61 -11.64
CA LEU A 198 6.68 24.93 -10.25
C LEU A 198 7.83 24.61 -9.29
N CYS A 199 8.63 23.59 -9.61
CA CYS A 199 9.73 23.13 -8.78
C CYS A 199 10.96 24.03 -8.84
N ARG A 200 11.10 24.82 -9.91
CA ARG A 200 12.29 25.66 -10.15
C ARG A 200 12.52 26.66 -9.02
N ALA A 201 11.46 27.14 -8.39
CA ALA A 201 11.53 28.10 -7.29
C ALA A 201 12.19 27.53 -6.01
N PHE A 202 12.25 26.20 -5.85
CA PHE A 202 12.72 25.57 -4.61
C PHE A 202 13.64 24.36 -4.83
N GLU A 203 14.08 24.09 -6.05
CA GLU A 203 14.90 22.91 -6.41
C GLU A 203 16.24 22.79 -5.67
N THR A 204 16.72 23.92 -5.14
CA THR A 204 17.95 24.04 -4.34
C THR A 204 17.75 23.56 -2.90
N GLU A 205 16.52 23.63 -2.40
CA GLU A 205 16.14 23.28 -1.03
C GLU A 205 15.32 21.99 -0.94
N TRP A 206 14.54 21.68 -1.98
CA TRP A 206 13.60 20.57 -2.04
C TRP A 206 13.68 19.92 -3.40
N ARG A 207 13.77 18.59 -3.42
CA ARG A 207 13.93 17.81 -4.66
C ARG A 207 13.12 16.53 -4.59
N VAL A 208 12.56 16.13 -5.72
CA VAL A 208 11.95 14.80 -5.83
C VAL A 208 13.08 13.80 -6.07
N LEU A 209 13.39 12.97 -5.08
CA LEU A 209 14.47 11.98 -5.20
C LEU A 209 13.96 10.60 -5.64
N ALA A 210 12.66 10.33 -5.46
CA ALA A 210 12.05 9.07 -5.83
C ALA A 210 10.57 9.26 -6.16
N LYS A 211 10.14 8.70 -7.30
CA LYS A 211 8.73 8.57 -7.66
C LYS A 211 8.11 7.32 -7.02
N ALA A 212 6.80 7.34 -6.82
CA ALA A 212 6.05 6.12 -6.52
C ALA A 212 6.19 5.17 -7.71
N LYS A 213 6.35 3.87 -7.45
CA LYS A 213 6.35 2.87 -8.52
C LYS A 213 4.90 2.56 -8.88
N ILE A 214 4.54 2.80 -10.12
CA ILE A 214 3.18 2.60 -10.61
C ILE A 214 3.24 1.60 -11.75
N GLY A 215 2.34 0.63 -11.73
CA GLY A 215 2.24 -0.36 -12.77
C GLY A 215 0.82 -0.88 -12.94
N GLU A 216 0.66 -1.69 -13.96
CA GLU A 216 -0.54 -2.46 -14.25
C GLU A 216 -0.21 -3.94 -14.31
N TYR A 217 -1.16 -4.77 -13.89
CA TYR A 217 -1.09 -6.21 -14.04
C TYR A 217 -1.83 -6.60 -15.32
N VAL A 218 -1.13 -7.27 -16.23
CA VAL A 218 -1.71 -7.80 -17.46
C VAL A 218 -1.87 -9.31 -17.29
N PRO A 219 -3.11 -9.83 -17.14
CA PRO A 219 -3.34 -11.25 -16.99
C PRO A 219 -2.97 -12.00 -18.28
N HIS A 220 -2.48 -13.23 -18.13
CA HIS A 220 -2.22 -14.14 -19.23
C HIS A 220 -3.54 -14.69 -19.78
N ALA A 221 -3.63 -14.83 -21.11
CA ALA A 221 -4.87 -15.23 -21.79
C ALA A 221 -5.40 -16.59 -21.31
N ASP A 222 -4.51 -17.56 -21.10
CA ASP A 222 -4.88 -18.92 -20.71
C ASP A 222 -5.05 -19.10 -19.19
N ASP A 223 -4.47 -18.21 -18.38
CA ASP A 223 -4.46 -18.32 -16.93
C ASP A 223 -4.39 -16.93 -16.30
N PRO A 224 -5.52 -16.33 -15.87
CA PRO A 224 -5.53 -14.99 -15.31
C PRO A 224 -4.73 -14.89 -13.99
N THR A 225 -4.44 -16.02 -13.35
CA THR A 225 -3.59 -16.09 -12.15
C THR A 225 -2.10 -15.97 -12.46
N ARG A 226 -1.75 -16.06 -13.75
CA ARG A 226 -0.44 -15.74 -14.29
C ARG A 226 -0.55 -14.44 -15.06
N GLY A 227 0.47 -13.61 -14.98
CA GLY A 227 0.46 -12.34 -15.68
C GLY A 227 1.76 -11.61 -15.49
N SER A 228 1.92 -10.53 -16.24
CA SER A 228 3.10 -9.69 -16.20
C SER A 228 2.76 -8.33 -15.61
N LYS A 229 3.71 -7.78 -14.85
CA LYS A 229 3.62 -6.42 -14.33
C LYS A 229 4.29 -5.49 -15.32
N HIS A 230 3.58 -4.46 -15.74
CA HIS A 230 4.10 -3.44 -16.64
C HIS A 230 4.11 -2.08 -15.94
N PRO A 231 5.18 -1.27 -16.05
CA PRO A 231 5.12 0.12 -15.63
C PRO A 231 4.04 0.86 -16.43
N CYS A 232 3.23 1.66 -15.75
CA CYS A 232 2.22 2.52 -16.39
C CYS A 232 2.29 3.95 -15.83
N ASP A 233 1.60 4.87 -16.50
CA ASP A 233 1.57 6.27 -16.09
C ASP A 233 0.65 6.47 -14.87
N ALA A 234 0.98 7.41 -13.98
CA ALA A 234 0.14 7.70 -12.81
C ALA A 234 -1.30 8.08 -13.18
N MET A 235 -1.50 8.65 -14.37
CA MET A 235 -2.80 9.09 -14.88
C MET A 235 -3.64 7.95 -15.47
N SER A 236 -3.10 6.74 -15.63
CA SER A 236 -3.89 5.58 -16.05
C SER A 236 -4.77 5.05 -14.91
N ILE A 237 -4.38 5.32 -13.66
CA ILE A 237 -5.13 4.93 -12.46
C ILE A 237 -6.17 6.00 -12.14
N ARG A 238 -7.39 5.57 -11.82
CA ARG A 238 -8.58 6.41 -11.61
C ARG A 238 -9.36 5.99 -10.36
N GLU A 239 -10.29 6.86 -9.96
CA GLU A 239 -11.28 6.52 -8.95
C GLU A 239 -12.17 5.37 -9.45
N GLY A 240 -12.47 4.42 -8.58
CA GLY A 240 -13.17 3.17 -8.88
C GLY A 240 -12.27 2.02 -9.32
N ASP A 241 -11.00 2.25 -9.65
CA ASP A 241 -10.09 1.15 -10.03
C ASP A 241 -9.81 0.24 -8.83
N PHE A 242 -9.71 -1.07 -9.10
CA PHE A 242 -9.26 -2.05 -8.13
C PHE A 242 -7.75 -2.21 -8.22
N VAL A 243 -7.07 -1.99 -7.10
CA VAL A 243 -5.60 -1.91 -7.04
C VAL A 243 -5.01 -2.73 -5.90
N ASP A 244 -3.74 -3.09 -6.06
CA ASP A 244 -2.86 -3.56 -5.00
C ASP A 244 -1.84 -2.48 -4.64
N VAL A 245 -1.80 -2.09 -3.37
CA VAL A 245 -0.92 -1.04 -2.85
C VAL A 245 0.02 -1.64 -1.82
N CYS A 246 1.33 -1.48 -2.01
CA CYS A 246 2.28 -1.73 -0.95
C CYS A 246 2.55 -0.48 -0.14
N ILE A 247 2.40 -0.67 1.16
CA ILE A 247 2.44 0.36 2.17
C ILE A 247 3.69 0.13 3.02
N GLY A 248 4.55 1.14 3.06
CA GLY A 248 5.64 1.25 4.02
C GLY A 248 5.23 2.12 5.22
N PHE A 249 6.09 2.15 6.24
CA PHE A 249 5.85 2.91 7.47
C PHE A 249 6.85 4.05 7.61
N ASP A 250 6.38 5.28 7.49
CA ASP A 250 7.15 6.50 7.68
C ASP A 250 7.05 6.97 9.13
N ILE A 251 8.04 6.56 9.94
CA ILE A 251 8.08 6.80 11.39
C ILE A 251 8.82 8.11 11.66
N VAL A 252 8.07 9.12 12.09
CA VAL A 252 8.57 10.46 12.40
C VAL A 252 8.60 10.67 13.91
N SER A 253 9.78 10.88 14.49
CA SER A 253 9.98 11.27 15.89
C SER A 253 10.57 12.67 15.97
N ARG A 254 9.96 13.55 16.75
CA ARG A 254 10.41 14.93 16.95
C ARG A 254 10.38 15.27 18.41
N ARG A 255 11.41 15.97 18.91
CA ARG A 255 11.32 16.59 20.24
C ARG A 255 10.89 18.03 20.10
N ASP A 256 9.92 18.44 20.89
CA ASP A 256 9.53 19.85 20.96
C ASP A 256 10.51 20.65 21.85
N ARG A 257 10.17 21.91 22.11
CA ARG A 257 10.99 22.80 22.94
C ARG A 257 10.95 22.43 24.43
N ALA A 258 9.91 21.74 24.90
CA ALA A 258 9.82 21.23 26.25
C ALA A 258 10.62 19.92 26.43
N GLY A 259 11.10 19.34 25.32
CA GLY A 259 11.81 18.07 25.30
C GLY A 259 10.88 16.87 25.20
N GLU A 260 9.57 17.09 25.06
CA GLU A 260 8.59 16.02 24.86
C GLU A 260 8.75 15.41 23.47
N ASN A 261 8.69 14.09 23.40
CA ASN A 261 8.80 13.35 22.16
C ASN A 261 7.42 13.23 21.49
N HIS A 262 7.35 13.65 20.24
CA HIS A 262 6.18 13.56 19.38
C HIS A 262 6.45 12.51 18.31
N LEU A 263 5.78 11.37 18.44
CA LEU A 263 5.85 10.26 17.49
C LEU A 263 4.63 10.25 16.56
N GLN A 264 4.90 10.18 15.25
CA GLN A 264 3.88 10.02 14.22
C GLN A 264 4.27 8.89 13.28
N VAL A 265 3.36 7.97 13.03
CA VAL A 265 3.52 6.92 12.01
C VAL A 265 2.60 7.25 10.85
N HIS A 266 3.18 7.45 9.67
CA HIS A 266 2.44 7.68 8.43
C HIS A 266 2.51 6.43 7.56
N LEU A 267 1.38 6.07 6.94
CA LEU A 267 1.33 5.01 5.93
C LEU A 267 1.82 5.60 4.61
N SER A 268 2.94 5.10 4.09
CA SER A 268 3.57 5.63 2.87
C SER A 268 3.37 4.68 1.69
N ILE A 269 3.02 5.24 0.53
CA ILE A 269 2.94 4.48 -0.72
C ILE A 269 4.34 4.10 -1.16
N GLU A 270 4.58 2.81 -1.43
CA GLU A 270 5.79 2.32 -2.08
C GLU A 270 5.54 1.95 -3.54
N HIS A 271 4.47 1.19 -3.78
CA HIS A 271 3.99 0.89 -5.11
C HIS A 271 2.47 0.82 -5.19
N VAL A 272 1.94 1.09 -6.38
CA VAL A 272 0.53 0.92 -6.73
C VAL A 272 0.48 0.09 -8.01
N LEU A 273 -0.27 -1.00 -8.00
CA LEU A 273 -0.47 -1.90 -9.12
C LEU A 273 -1.95 -1.92 -9.48
N LEU A 274 -2.30 -1.43 -10.66
CA LEU A 274 -3.65 -1.55 -11.22
C LEU A 274 -3.93 -3.02 -11.51
N LEU A 275 -5.00 -3.57 -10.92
CA LEU A 275 -5.42 -4.95 -11.14
C LEU A 275 -6.60 -5.04 -12.10
N VAL A 276 -7.62 -4.21 -11.89
CA VAL A 276 -8.82 -4.12 -12.73
C VAL A 276 -9.23 -2.66 -12.84
N SER A 277 -9.46 -2.18 -14.06
CA SER A 277 -9.98 -0.82 -14.25
C SER A 277 -11.45 -0.72 -13.89
N ALA A 278 -11.91 0.44 -13.44
CA ALA A 278 -13.32 0.69 -13.12
C ALA A 278 -14.25 0.40 -14.31
N LEU A 279 -13.76 0.55 -15.55
CA LEU A 279 -14.49 0.27 -16.78
C LEU A 279 -14.69 -1.24 -16.99
N GLU A 280 -13.66 -2.03 -16.73
CA GLU A 280 -13.74 -3.49 -16.80
C GLU A 280 -14.64 -4.04 -15.67
N ASP A 281 -14.50 -3.50 -14.46
CA ASP A 281 -15.33 -3.87 -13.32
C ASP A 281 -16.83 -3.66 -13.59
N ALA A 282 -17.19 -2.48 -14.11
CA ALA A 282 -18.57 -2.18 -14.49
C ALA A 282 -19.13 -3.10 -15.59
N ALA A 283 -18.27 -3.59 -16.50
CA ALA A 283 -18.67 -4.56 -17.52
C ALA A 283 -18.95 -5.95 -16.94
N LEU A 284 -18.19 -6.36 -15.92
CA LEU A 284 -18.39 -7.63 -15.20
C LEU A 284 -19.70 -7.62 -14.40
N ASP A 285 -20.04 -6.49 -13.79
CA ASP A 285 -21.30 -6.33 -13.04
C ASP A 285 -22.54 -6.35 -13.97
N GLY A 286 -22.41 -5.84 -15.19
CA GLY A 286 -23.51 -5.76 -16.15
C GLY A 286 -23.98 -7.13 -16.70
N ASP A 287 -23.07 -8.09 -16.81
CA ASP A 287 -23.37 -9.42 -17.36
C ASP A 287 -24.12 -10.31 -16.35
N ALA A 288 -23.86 -10.11 -15.05
CA ALA A 288 -24.55 -10.82 -13.97
C ALA A 288 -26.05 -10.44 -13.83
N GLY A 289 -26.48 -9.34 -14.45
CA GLY A 289 -27.87 -8.86 -14.41
C GLY A 289 -28.77 -9.35 -15.55
N ALA A 290 -28.23 -10.06 -16.56
CA ALA A 290 -28.97 -10.49 -17.74
C ALA A 290 -29.52 -11.93 -17.66
N GLU A 291 -29.05 -12.74 -16.72
CA GLU A 291 -29.50 -14.13 -16.50
C GLU A 291 -30.38 -14.28 -15.25
N ASP A 292 -31.63 -13.79 -15.28
CA ASP A 292 -32.80 -14.40 -14.59
C ASP A 292 -33.98 -13.42 -14.49
N VAL A 293 -34.70 -13.25 -15.59
CA VAL A 293 -36.16 -13.09 -15.52
C VAL A 293 -36.79 -14.00 -16.57
N VAL A 294 -36.53 -15.30 -16.47
CA VAL A 294 -37.42 -16.27 -17.10
C VAL A 294 -38.69 -16.28 -16.27
N HIS A 295 -39.66 -15.46 -16.68
CA HIS A 295 -41.04 -15.58 -16.21
C HIS A 295 -41.51 -17.01 -16.48
N GLY A 296 -41.50 -17.86 -15.44
CA GLY A 296 -42.19 -19.13 -15.48
C GLY A 296 -43.67 -18.86 -15.81
N PRO A 297 -44.26 -19.60 -16.77
CA PRO A 297 -45.65 -19.41 -17.12
C PRO A 297 -46.52 -19.69 -15.89
N GLY A 298 -47.41 -18.74 -15.57
CA GLY A 298 -48.35 -18.85 -14.48
C GLY A 298 -49.13 -20.15 -14.56
N ALA A 299 -49.07 -20.93 -13.49
CA ALA A 299 -49.99 -22.03 -13.27
C ALA A 299 -51.26 -21.42 -12.67
N ASP A 300 -52.29 -21.28 -13.50
CA ASP A 300 -53.67 -21.14 -13.06
C ASP A 300 -54.08 -22.44 -12.35
N PHE A 301 -54.44 -22.36 -11.07
CA PHE A 301 -55.36 -23.27 -10.39
C PHE A 301 -56.11 -22.55 -9.27
#